data_AF-A0A7J9L373-F1
#
_entry.id   AF-A0A7J9L373-F1
#
_cell.length_a   1.000
_cell.length_b   1.000
_cell.length_c   1.000
_cell.angle_alpha   90.00
_cell.angle_beta   90.00
_cell.angle_gamma   90.00
#
_symmetry.space_group_name_H-M   'P 1'
#
loop_
_entity.id
_entity.type
_entity.pdbx_description
1 polymer ?
#
loop_
_entity_poly.entity_id
_entity_poly.type
_entity_poly.pdbx_seq_one_letter_code
_entity_poly.pdbx_strand_id
1 'polypeptide(L)'
;MLQALSKHSYKRSFNGFAAKLTNEEAKKLSSFKGVASVFPRKVFHLHTTRSWDFLGNNQTVKRNAAAESNVIVGVIDTGICPESDSFSDEGFGPPPQKWKGACKVGQNFTCNK
;
A
#
# COMPACT_ATOMS: atom_id res chain seq x y z
N MET A 1 -33.69 2.94 11.43
CA MET A 1 -32.89 3.09 10.20
C MET A 1 -31.45 3.38 10.62
N LEU A 2 -30.43 2.71 10.09
CA LEU A 2 -29.02 3.07 10.35
C LEU A 2 -28.71 4.31 9.53
N GLN A 3 -28.26 5.42 10.13
CA GLN A 3 -27.83 6.61 9.39
C GLN A 3 -26.32 6.54 9.20
N ALA A 4 -25.87 5.55 8.42
CA ALA A 4 -24.45 5.33 8.16
C ALA A 4 -23.98 6.15 6.95
N LEU A 5 -23.04 7.06 7.15
CA LEU A 5 -22.30 7.69 6.04
C LEU A 5 -21.16 6.76 5.60
N SER A 6 -21.38 6.01 4.52
CA SER A 6 -20.33 5.21 3.87
C SER A 6 -19.27 6.13 3.27
N LYS A 7 -18.01 5.93 3.67
CA LYS A 7 -16.83 6.67 3.18
C LYS A 7 -16.12 5.93 2.06
N HIS A 8 -16.17 4.60 2.06
CA HIS A 8 -15.50 3.78 1.06
C HIS A 8 -16.10 2.37 1.02
N SER A 9 -16.14 1.74 -0.15
CA SER A 9 -16.60 0.37 -0.35
C SER A 9 -15.51 -0.48 -0.98
N TYR A 10 -15.27 -1.65 -0.40
CA TYR A 10 -14.30 -2.64 -0.85
C TYR A 10 -15.04 -3.82 -1.48
N LYS A 11 -14.65 -4.19 -2.70
CA LYS A 11 -15.30 -5.28 -3.47
C LYS A 11 -14.34 -6.30 -4.07
N ARG A 12 -13.03 -6.04 -4.06
CA ARG A 12 -12.05 -6.84 -4.80
C ARG A 12 -11.45 -7.96 -3.97
N SER A 13 -10.75 -7.61 -2.88
CA SER A 13 -10.09 -8.59 -2.01
C SER A 13 -11.00 -9.05 -0.85
N PHE A 14 -11.93 -8.20 -0.44
CA PHE A 14 -12.94 -8.52 0.56
C PHE A 14 -14.20 -7.68 0.29
N ASN A 15 -15.34 -8.19 0.73
CA ASN A 15 -16.62 -7.49 0.68
C ASN A 15 -16.82 -6.72 1.98
N GLY A 16 -16.66 -5.40 1.93
CA GLY A 16 -16.77 -4.56 3.13
C GLY A 16 -16.91 -3.08 2.81
N PHE A 17 -17.04 -2.27 3.85
CA PHE A 17 -17.10 -0.82 3.73
C PHE A 17 -16.55 -0.14 4.98
N ALA A 18 -16.12 1.11 4.84
CA ALA A 18 -15.79 1.98 5.95
C ALA A 18 -16.90 3.02 6.11
N ALA A 19 -17.43 3.18 7.32
CA ALA A 19 -18.47 4.17 7.62
C ALA A 19 -18.19 4.88 8.95
N LYS A 20 -18.74 6.08 9.11
CA LYS A 20 -18.88 6.71 10.43
C LYS A 20 -20.19 6.21 11.04
N LEU A 21 -20.10 5.64 12.24
CA LEU A 21 -21.21 5.04 12.98
C LEU A 21 -21.11 5.47 14.44
N THR A 22 -22.25 5.57 15.12
CA THR A 22 -22.25 5.59 16.59
C THR A 22 -21.95 4.20 17.16
N ASN A 23 -21.63 4.12 18.44
CA ASN A 23 -21.41 2.83 19.12
C ASN A 23 -22.65 1.92 19.04
N GLU A 24 -23.84 2.50 19.15
CA GLU A 24 -25.11 1.77 19.03
C GLU A 24 -25.34 1.22 17.63
N GLU A 25 -25.06 2.05 16.61
CA GLU A 25 -25.16 1.64 15.20
C GLU A 25 -24.16 0.55 14.86
N ALA A 26 -22.91 0.64 15.34
CA ALA A 26 -21.89 -0.38 15.14
C ALA A 26 -22.30 -1.71 15.79
N LYS A 27 -22.82 -1.68 17.02
CA LYS A 27 -23.32 -2.87 17.73
C LYS A 27 -24.51 -3.49 16.99
N LYS A 28 -25.46 -2.67 16.53
CA LYS A 28 -26.59 -3.15 15.73
C LYS A 28 -26.15 -3.76 14.40
N LEU A 29 -25.19 -3.14 13.72
CA LEU A 29 -24.67 -3.65 12.46
C LEU A 29 -23.98 -5.01 12.65
N SER A 30 -23.26 -5.20 13.75
CA SER A 30 -22.57 -6.46 14.05
C SER A 30 -23.50 -7.67 14.26
N SER A 31 -24.80 -7.46 14.51
CA SER A 31 -25.76 -8.56 14.69
C SER A 31 -26.44 -9.03 13.40
N PHE A 32 -26.17 -8.38 12.26
CA PHE A 32 -26.83 -8.72 11.01
C PHE A 32 -26.22 -10.00 10.41
N LYS A 33 -27.08 -10.92 9.93
CA LYS A 33 -26.72 -12.25 9.40
C LYS A 33 -25.70 -12.24 8.22
N GLY A 34 -25.38 -11.08 7.64
CA GLY A 34 -24.37 -10.92 6.58
C GLY A 34 -23.10 -10.18 6.99
N VAL A 35 -22.96 -9.78 8.27
CA VAL A 35 -21.81 -9.02 8.75
C VAL A 35 -20.86 -9.95 9.49
N ALA A 36 -19.69 -10.20 8.89
CA ALA A 36 -18.68 -11.07 9.49
C ALA A 36 -18.00 -10.43 10.72
N SER A 37 -17.72 -9.13 10.67
CA SER A 37 -17.07 -8.40 11.77
C SER A 37 -17.27 -6.89 11.63
N VAL A 38 -17.31 -6.18 12.76
CA VAL A 38 -17.26 -4.72 12.83
C VAL A 38 -16.16 -4.35 13.82
N PHE A 39 -15.22 -3.49 13.41
CA PHE A 39 -14.13 -3.03 14.26
C PHE A 39 -13.82 -1.55 14.01
N PRO A 40 -13.37 -0.81 15.04
CA PRO A 40 -13.01 0.58 14.88
C PRO A 40 -11.79 0.74 13.97
N ARG A 41 -11.76 1.83 13.19
CA ARG A 41 -10.59 2.22 12.41
C ARG A 41 -9.42 2.46 13.36
N LYS A 42 -8.29 1.79 13.11
CA LYS A 42 -7.02 2.07 13.76
C LYS A 42 -6.21 3.06 12.92
N VAL A 43 -5.58 4.02 13.58
CA VAL A 43 -4.58 4.90 12.98
C VAL A 43 -3.22 4.27 13.25
N PHE A 44 -2.42 4.11 12.21
CA PHE A 44 -1.03 3.66 12.31
C PHE A 44 -0.12 4.86 12.17
N HIS A 45 0.96 4.87 12.95
CA HIS A 45 1.97 5.94 12.93
C HIS A 45 3.24 5.44 12.25
N LEU A 46 3.98 6.34 11.62
CA LEU A 46 5.28 6.04 11.02
C LEU A 46 6.24 5.54 12.10
N HIS A 47 6.87 4.39 11.86
CA HIS A 47 7.83 3.80 12.80
C HIS A 47 9.26 4.26 12.55
N THR A 48 9.62 4.56 11.30
CA THR A 48 10.98 4.98 10.93
C THR A 48 10.98 5.68 9.57
N THR A 49 11.93 6.57 9.37
CA THR A 49 12.35 7.08 8.04
C THR A 49 13.73 6.55 7.63
N ARG A 50 14.39 5.77 8.51
CA ARG A 50 15.72 5.19 8.33
C ARG A 50 15.64 3.66 8.32
N SER A 51 15.08 3.11 7.24
CA SER A 51 14.83 1.66 7.12
C SER A 51 16.10 0.83 7.20
N TRP A 52 17.22 1.35 6.71
CA TRP A 52 18.48 0.60 6.65
C TRP A 52 19.07 0.31 8.03
N ASP A 53 19.14 1.35 8.87
CA ASP A 53 19.56 1.21 10.27
C ASP A 53 18.54 0.43 11.09
N PHE A 54 17.24 0.62 10.81
CA PHE A 54 16.16 -0.10 11.48
C PHE A 54 16.26 -1.62 11.28
N LEU A 55 16.68 -2.06 10.09
CA LEU A 55 16.85 -3.49 9.79
C LEU A 55 18.20 -4.06 10.25
N GLY A 56 19.14 -3.21 10.69
CA GLY A 56 20.48 -3.64 11.09
C GLY A 56 21.30 -4.25 9.95
N ASN A 57 21.05 -3.82 8.71
CA ASN A 57 21.73 -4.38 7.54
C ASN A 57 23.18 -3.89 7.43
N ASN A 58 24.04 -4.63 6.72
CA ASN A 58 25.43 -4.24 6.39
C ASN A 58 25.50 -3.75 4.93
N GLN A 59 26.30 -2.71 4.65
CA GLN A 59 26.35 -2.05 3.33
C GLN A 59 26.95 -2.97 2.28
N THR A 60 27.69 -3.98 2.72
CA THR A 60 28.26 -5.01 1.88
C THR A 60 27.39 -6.27 1.90
N VAL A 61 26.69 -6.53 0.79
CA VAL A 61 25.87 -7.72 0.59
C VAL A 61 26.30 -8.44 -0.68
N LYS A 62 26.46 -9.76 -0.62
CA LYS A 62 26.69 -10.60 -1.80
C LYS A 62 25.41 -10.63 -2.63
N ARG A 63 25.45 -9.99 -3.81
CA ARG A 63 24.30 -9.86 -4.70
C ARG A 63 24.02 -11.17 -5.45
N ASN A 64 22.74 -11.46 -5.66
CA ASN A 64 22.28 -12.56 -6.52
C ASN A 64 21.31 -12.00 -7.57
N ALA A 65 21.83 -11.66 -8.74
CA ALA A 65 21.05 -11.06 -9.82
C ALA A 65 19.84 -11.90 -10.24
N ALA A 66 19.94 -13.24 -10.20
CA ALA A 66 18.83 -14.12 -10.56
C ALA A 66 17.66 -14.03 -9.57
N ALA A 67 17.94 -13.86 -8.29
CA ALA A 67 16.93 -13.70 -7.24
C ALA A 67 16.40 -12.26 -7.12
N GLU A 68 17.23 -11.27 -7.47
CA GLU A 68 16.94 -9.85 -7.32
C GLU A 68 16.24 -9.23 -8.54
N SER A 69 16.12 -9.98 -9.64
CA SER A 69 15.47 -9.52 -10.88
C SER A 69 14.00 -9.91 -10.94
N ASN A 70 13.19 -9.14 -11.67
CA ASN A 70 11.78 -9.44 -11.94
C ASN A 70 10.88 -9.59 -10.67
N VAL A 71 11.27 -8.95 -9.57
CA VAL A 71 10.49 -8.87 -8.33
C VAL A 71 9.64 -7.60 -8.33
N ILE A 72 8.39 -7.70 -7.87
CA ILE A 72 7.50 -6.55 -7.69
C ILE A 72 7.31 -6.36 -6.19
N VAL A 73 7.77 -5.22 -5.67
CA VAL A 73 7.64 -4.86 -4.25
C VAL A 73 6.54 -3.81 -4.12
N GLY A 74 5.51 -4.12 -3.33
CA GLY A 74 4.44 -3.17 -2.99
C GLY A 74 4.77 -2.41 -1.72
N VAL A 75 4.80 -1.08 -1.79
CA VAL A 75 5.05 -0.20 -0.65
C VAL A 75 3.75 0.56 -0.33
N ILE A 76 3.22 0.37 0.88
CA ILE A 76 2.05 1.10 1.40
C ILE A 76 2.56 2.05 2.48
N ASP A 77 2.89 3.27 2.07
CA ASP A 77 3.45 4.30 2.95
C ASP A 77 2.87 5.68 2.55
N THR A 78 3.51 6.74 3.02
CA THR A 78 3.22 8.15 2.75
C THR A 78 3.53 8.59 1.33
N GLY A 79 4.32 7.82 0.57
CA GLY A 79 4.66 8.08 -0.81
C GLY A 79 6.12 7.76 -1.11
N ILE A 80 6.61 8.31 -2.21
CA ILE A 80 7.98 8.18 -2.69
C ILE A 80 8.37 9.48 -3.39
N CYS A 81 9.67 9.80 -3.43
CA CYS A 81 10.24 10.89 -4.24
C CYS A 81 10.80 10.29 -5.53
N PRO A 82 9.96 10.09 -6.57
CA PRO A 82 10.37 9.39 -7.78
C PRO A 82 11.46 10.12 -8.59
N GLU A 83 11.67 11.41 -8.34
CA GLU A 83 12.70 12.26 -8.94
C GLU A 83 14.11 12.06 -8.35
N SER A 84 14.24 11.31 -7.25
CA SER A 84 15.56 11.02 -6.67
C SER A 84 16.37 10.09 -7.57
N ASP A 85 17.69 10.34 -7.68
CA ASP A 85 18.64 9.50 -8.42
C ASP A 85 18.60 8.01 -8.01
N SER A 86 18.16 7.71 -6.77
CA SER A 86 17.98 6.34 -6.29
C SER A 86 16.89 5.55 -7.04
N PHE A 87 16.03 6.23 -7.80
CA PHE A 87 14.99 5.65 -8.64
C PHE A 87 15.28 5.79 -10.14
N SER A 88 16.48 6.21 -10.53
CA SER A 88 16.91 6.15 -11.94
C SER A 88 16.87 4.70 -12.44
N ASP A 89 16.28 4.51 -13.60
CA ASP A 89 16.22 3.22 -14.28
C ASP A 89 17.33 3.06 -15.34
N GLU A 90 18.33 3.95 -15.34
CA GLU A 90 19.50 3.82 -16.20
C GLU A 90 20.20 2.46 -15.97
N GLY A 91 20.36 1.70 -17.05
CA GLY A 91 20.94 0.35 -17.00
C GLY A 91 19.97 -0.77 -16.65
N PHE A 92 18.68 -0.49 -16.39
CA PHE A 92 17.65 -1.50 -16.16
C PHE A 92 16.87 -1.83 -17.44
N GLY A 93 16.34 -3.06 -17.49
CA GLY A 93 15.41 -3.49 -18.53
C GLY A 93 13.97 -3.04 -18.26
N PRO A 94 13.02 -3.39 -19.14
CA PRO A 94 11.62 -3.02 -18.96
C PRO A 94 11.02 -3.61 -17.68
N PRO A 95 9.92 -3.04 -17.15
CA PRO A 95 9.21 -3.59 -16.00
C PRO A 95 8.84 -5.07 -16.19
N PRO A 96 8.73 -5.87 -15.10
CA PRO A 96 8.41 -7.29 -15.22
C PRO A 96 7.08 -7.49 -15.94
N GLN A 97 6.99 -8.41 -16.92
CA GLN A 97 5.78 -8.62 -17.74
C GLN A 97 4.51 -8.93 -16.93
N LYS A 98 4.66 -9.48 -15.71
CA LYS A 98 3.56 -9.78 -14.79
C LYS A 98 3.01 -8.54 -14.06
N TRP A 99 3.69 -7.40 -14.16
CA TRP A 99 3.25 -6.15 -13.56
C TRP A 99 2.06 -5.60 -14.34
N LYS A 100 0.94 -5.36 -13.64
CA LYS A 100 -0.31 -4.83 -14.19
C LYS A 100 -0.65 -3.45 -13.60
N GLY A 101 0.34 -2.79 -13.01
CA GLY A 101 0.18 -1.45 -12.47
C GLY A 101 0.17 -0.41 -13.59
N ALA A 102 -0.03 0.84 -13.20
CA ALA A 102 0.13 1.98 -14.08
C ALA A 102 1.15 2.92 -13.44
N CYS A 103 2.01 3.50 -14.27
CA CYS A 103 2.84 4.62 -13.84
C CYS A 103 2.01 5.91 -13.87
N LYS A 104 2.17 6.75 -12.84
CA LYS A 104 1.54 8.06 -12.76
C LYS A 104 2.61 9.14 -12.95
N VAL A 105 2.43 9.94 -14.00
CA VAL A 105 3.28 11.11 -14.29
C VAL A 105 3.07 12.16 -13.20
N GLY A 106 4.17 12.76 -12.75
CA GLY A 106 4.18 13.81 -11.73
C GLY A 106 4.79 15.11 -12.26
N GLN A 107 4.74 16.16 -11.45
CA GLN A 107 5.44 17.42 -11.76
C GLN A 107 6.95 17.14 -11.65
N ASN A 108 7.64 17.05 -12.79
CA ASN A 108 9.06 16.65 -12.94
C ASN A 108 9.37 15.15 -12.85
N PHE A 109 8.37 14.28 -13.05
CA PHE A 109 8.59 12.84 -13.17
C PHE A 109 7.84 12.27 -14.37
N THR A 110 8.56 11.57 -15.23
CA THR A 110 8.01 10.87 -16.39
C THR A 110 8.14 9.37 -16.19
N CYS A 111 7.12 8.65 -16.65
CA CYS A 111 7.15 7.19 -16.66
C CYS A 111 8.22 6.69 -17.61
N ASN A 112 8.98 5.69 -17.16
CA ASN A 112 9.88 4.97 -18.03
C ASN A 112 9.13 4.20 -19.13
N LYS A 113 9.85 3.92 -20.22
CA LYS A 113 9.31 3.26 -21.42
C LYS A 113 9.28 1.75 -21.28
#